data_AF-A0A4Q2LT27-F1
#
_entry.id   AF-A0A4Q2LT27-F1
#
_cell.length_a   1.000
_cell.length_b   1.000
_cell.length_c   1.000
_cell.angle_alpha   90.00
_cell.angle_beta   90.00
_cell.angle_gamma   90.00
#
_symmetry.space_group_name_H-M   'P 1'
#
loop_
_entity.id
_entity.type
_entity.pdbx_description
1 polymer ?
#
loop_
_entity_poly.entity_id
_entity_poly.type
_entity_poly.pdbx_seq_one_letter_code
_entity_poly.pdbx_strand_id
1 'polypeptide(L)'
;MISRLSYYVAPLLDDNLSFSQFESNIIEFCDLLGSIIDNEDEIKVPAELYELAIVNDIIFADYLFNSEYAGDTRELFFEIIMKQNIADIDYNTLFNMLDSKENTSYSALTGIVENKFIDQDQLYVKNKNCICFPHRFYLLRSRNLDDFKRNYKKCFPLLIFHERIDRTLNVFNDISEHIEEVVRHLSVLNDFAKELYLESGGASDEIYRRLKSEYSIISSGRGSNESLSKFLCNFSNMDNEFEEVRCNPHSKLYTEYSEYRIYFNWGRERIENGKILIGHIGGHWE
;
A
#
# COMPACT_ATOMS: atom_id res chain seq x y z
N MET A 1 9.63 5.29 -16.53
CA MET A 1 8.49 6.10 -16.04
C MET A 1 7.79 5.23 -15.01
N ILE A 2 7.75 5.66 -13.75
CA ILE A 2 7.00 4.96 -12.69
C ILE A 2 5.52 5.15 -13.01
N SER A 3 4.71 4.09 -12.99
CA SER A 3 3.27 4.20 -13.26
C SER A 3 2.61 4.94 -12.10
N ARG A 4 2.06 6.13 -12.39
CA ARG A 4 1.26 6.90 -11.45
C ARG A 4 -0.15 6.36 -11.45
N LEU A 5 -0.70 6.09 -10.27
CA LEU A 5 -2.06 5.57 -10.14
C LEU A 5 -3.05 6.73 -10.19
N SER A 6 -4.15 6.55 -10.94
CA SER A 6 -5.25 7.52 -10.96
C SER A 6 -6.33 7.14 -9.95
N TYR A 7 -6.51 7.95 -8.92
CA TYR A 7 -7.62 7.83 -7.97
C TYR A 7 -8.79 8.71 -8.41
N TYR A 8 -9.92 8.10 -8.70
CA TYR A 8 -11.17 8.80 -8.97
C TYR A 8 -11.95 8.98 -7.68
N VAL A 9 -12.40 10.21 -7.41
CA VAL A 9 -13.30 10.47 -6.29
C VAL A 9 -14.63 9.76 -6.56
N ALA A 10 -15.06 8.91 -5.63
CA ALA A 10 -16.32 8.18 -5.68
C ALA A 10 -17.49 9.07 -5.25
N PRO A 11 -18.75 8.68 -5.54
CA PRO A 11 -19.92 9.36 -5.00
C PRO A 11 -19.87 9.43 -3.47
N LEU A 12 -20.15 10.61 -2.92
CA LEU A 12 -20.03 10.86 -1.47
C LEU A 12 -21.33 10.64 -0.69
N LEU A 13 -22.43 10.28 -1.38
CA LEU A 13 -23.76 10.12 -0.77
C LEU A 13 -23.87 8.90 0.14
N ASP A 14 -24.26 9.16 1.39
CA ASP A 14 -24.75 8.17 2.34
C ASP A 14 -26.00 8.69 3.06
N ASP A 15 -27.14 8.03 2.80
CA ASP A 15 -28.47 8.41 3.31
C ASP A 15 -28.57 8.37 4.84
N ASN A 16 -27.64 7.70 5.52
CA ASN A 16 -27.63 7.58 6.98
C ASN A 16 -26.73 8.62 7.67
N LEU A 17 -26.07 9.48 6.89
CA LEU A 17 -25.02 10.36 7.37
C LEU A 17 -25.58 11.75 7.64
N SER A 18 -25.48 12.24 8.87
CA SER A 18 -25.83 13.63 9.18
C SER A 18 -24.80 14.59 8.60
N PHE A 19 -25.19 15.85 8.35
CA PHE A 19 -24.27 16.86 7.82
C PHE A 19 -23.02 17.05 8.71
N SER A 20 -23.17 17.00 10.04
CA SER A 20 -22.04 17.10 10.97
C SER A 20 -21.08 15.90 10.87
N GLN A 21 -21.59 14.70 10.61
CA GLN A 21 -20.74 13.52 10.39
C GLN A 21 -20.02 13.62 9.04
N PHE A 22 -20.69 14.17 8.03
CA PHE A 22 -20.09 14.37 6.71
C PHE A 22 -18.89 15.32 6.81
N GLU A 23 -19.06 16.46 7.48
CA GLU A 23 -17.97 17.40 7.77
C GLU A 23 -16.78 16.72 8.45
N SER A 24 -17.04 15.89 9.47
CA SER A 24 -15.97 15.12 10.14
C SER A 24 -15.25 14.17 9.18
N ASN A 25 -15.98 13.48 8.32
CA ASN A 25 -15.42 12.54 7.36
C ASN A 25 -14.63 13.26 6.25
N ILE A 26 -15.02 14.49 5.88
CA ILE A 26 -14.27 15.29 4.90
C ILE A 26 -12.88 15.64 5.40
N ILE A 27 -12.69 15.87 6.70
CA ILE A 27 -11.35 16.12 7.26
C ILE A 27 -10.45 14.89 7.04
N GLU A 28 -10.92 13.70 7.41
CA GLU A 28 -10.16 12.45 7.17
C GLU A 28 -9.94 12.18 5.68
N PHE A 29 -10.89 12.58 4.85
CA PHE A 29 -10.78 12.46 3.40
C PHE A 29 -9.73 13.39 2.81
N CYS A 30 -9.67 14.64 3.27
CA CYS A 30 -8.63 15.59 2.89
C CYS A 30 -7.24 15.05 3.25
N ASP A 31 -7.07 14.44 4.43
CA ASP A 31 -5.83 13.76 4.82
C ASP A 31 -5.47 12.59 3.88
N LEU A 32 -6.46 11.80 3.47
CA LEU A 32 -6.29 10.74 2.48
C LEU A 32 -5.87 11.30 1.11
N LEU A 33 -6.55 12.34 0.62
CA LEU A 33 -6.20 12.98 -0.65
C LEU A 33 -4.78 13.57 -0.60
N GLY A 34 -4.39 14.20 0.50
CA GLY A 34 -3.02 14.65 0.73
C GLY A 34 -2.02 13.50 0.66
N SER A 35 -2.33 12.37 1.30
CA SER A 35 -1.49 11.17 1.27
C SER A 35 -1.36 10.57 -0.13
N ILE A 36 -2.41 10.63 -0.97
CA ILE A 36 -2.36 10.20 -2.38
C ILE A 36 -1.40 11.11 -3.16
N ILE A 37 -1.51 12.43 -2.99
CA ILE A 37 -0.64 13.41 -3.64
C ILE A 37 0.83 13.21 -3.23
N ASP A 38 1.10 12.98 -1.94
CA ASP A 38 2.44 12.73 -1.41
C ASP A 38 3.09 11.46 -1.98
N ASN A 39 2.28 10.48 -2.44
CA ASN A 39 2.75 9.29 -3.14
C ASN A 39 3.04 9.50 -4.64
N GLU A 40 2.88 10.74 -5.11
CA GLU A 40 3.00 11.15 -6.52
C GLU A 40 1.92 10.52 -7.44
N ASP A 41 0.81 10.09 -6.85
CA ASP A 41 -0.35 9.61 -7.58
C ASP A 41 -1.29 10.77 -7.97
N GLU A 42 -2.21 10.50 -8.88
CA GLU A 42 -3.11 11.51 -9.42
C GLU A 42 -4.50 11.37 -8.81
N ILE A 43 -5.13 12.49 -8.50
CA ILE A 43 -6.56 12.53 -8.17
C ILE A 43 -7.32 13.07 -9.38
N LYS A 44 -8.45 12.43 -9.68
CA LYS A 44 -9.37 12.78 -10.74
C LYS A 44 -10.77 12.91 -10.17
N VAL A 45 -11.48 13.95 -10.59
CA VAL A 45 -12.83 14.24 -10.11
C VAL A 45 -13.79 14.02 -11.28
N PRO A 46 -14.60 12.95 -11.29
CA PRO A 46 -15.63 12.78 -12.31
C PRO A 46 -16.54 14.00 -12.37
N ALA A 47 -16.81 14.53 -13.57
CA ALA A 47 -17.65 15.72 -13.75
C ALA A 47 -19.04 15.54 -13.13
N GLU A 48 -19.60 14.32 -13.21
CA GLU A 48 -20.88 13.94 -12.62
C GLU A 48 -20.93 14.20 -11.11
N LEU A 49 -19.81 14.15 -10.38
CA LEU A 49 -19.77 14.36 -8.92
C LEU A 49 -20.38 15.71 -8.52
N TYR A 50 -20.18 16.76 -9.31
CA TYR A 50 -20.68 18.10 -9.01
C TYR A 50 -22.20 18.21 -9.03
N GLU A 51 -22.88 17.26 -9.66
CA GLU A 51 -24.34 17.21 -9.78
C GLU A 51 -24.99 16.24 -8.79
N LEU A 52 -24.18 15.45 -8.06
CA LEU A 52 -24.68 14.48 -7.09
C LEU A 52 -24.95 15.11 -5.73
N ALA A 53 -25.98 14.59 -5.06
CA ALA A 53 -26.20 14.86 -3.65
C ALA A 53 -25.09 14.24 -2.80
N ILE A 54 -24.73 14.89 -1.70
CA ILE A 54 -23.72 14.40 -0.74
C ILE A 54 -24.33 13.99 0.60
N VAL A 55 -25.32 14.73 1.08
CA VAL A 55 -26.09 14.48 2.30
C VAL A 55 -27.46 15.11 2.12
N ASN A 56 -28.53 14.34 2.35
CA ASN A 56 -29.90 14.76 2.04
C ASN A 56 -30.00 15.25 0.57
N ASP A 57 -30.58 16.42 0.34
CA ASP A 57 -30.71 17.06 -0.98
C ASP A 57 -29.60 18.10 -1.29
N ILE A 58 -28.52 18.14 -0.49
CA ILE A 58 -27.41 19.08 -0.72
C ILE A 58 -26.55 18.54 -1.86
N ILE A 59 -26.49 19.29 -2.97
CA ILE A 59 -25.67 18.97 -4.13
C ILE A 59 -24.20 19.32 -3.86
N PHE A 60 -23.26 18.52 -4.36
CA PHE A 60 -21.82 18.71 -4.13
C PHE A 60 -21.32 20.08 -4.58
N ALA A 61 -21.76 20.56 -5.75
CA ALA A 61 -21.44 21.91 -6.21
C ALA A 61 -21.96 22.98 -5.24
N ASP A 62 -23.19 22.86 -4.75
CA ASP A 62 -23.74 23.82 -3.79
C ASP A 62 -22.91 23.85 -2.50
N TYR A 63 -22.53 22.68 -1.99
CA TYR A 63 -21.65 22.58 -0.83
C TYR A 63 -20.30 23.28 -1.02
N LEU A 64 -19.63 23.05 -2.16
CA LEU A 64 -18.32 23.61 -2.43
C LEU A 64 -18.33 25.13 -2.67
N PHE A 65 -19.33 25.64 -3.38
CA PHE A 65 -19.33 27.01 -3.91
C PHE A 65 -20.25 27.98 -3.15
N ASN A 66 -21.24 27.50 -2.40
CA ASN A 66 -22.17 28.38 -1.68
C ASN A 66 -21.58 28.83 -0.33
N SER A 67 -21.64 30.14 -0.05
CA SER A 67 -21.23 30.72 1.23
C SER A 67 -22.03 30.24 2.44
N GLU A 68 -23.22 29.67 2.22
CA GLU A 68 -24.02 29.06 3.31
C GLU A 68 -23.26 27.96 4.04
N TYR A 69 -22.42 27.20 3.33
CA TYR A 69 -21.59 26.13 3.87
C TYR A 69 -20.14 26.58 4.11
N ALA A 70 -19.91 27.89 4.33
CA ALA A 70 -18.57 28.40 4.64
C ALA A 70 -18.07 27.89 5.99
N GLY A 71 -16.81 27.45 5.99
CA GLY A 71 -16.09 26.94 7.16
C GLY A 71 -14.78 26.30 6.75
N ASP A 72 -13.85 26.20 7.70
CA ASP A 72 -12.46 25.76 7.48
C ASP A 72 -12.38 24.40 6.75
N THR A 73 -13.23 23.44 7.13
CA THR A 73 -13.29 22.10 6.50
C THR A 73 -13.63 22.18 5.02
N ARG A 74 -14.69 22.93 4.68
CA ARG A 74 -15.14 23.10 3.30
C ARG A 74 -14.11 23.86 2.47
N GLU A 75 -13.47 24.88 3.04
CA GLU A 75 -12.40 25.65 2.38
C GLU A 75 -11.19 24.78 2.07
N LEU A 76 -10.74 23.96 3.02
CA LEU A 76 -9.67 22.98 2.81
C LEU A 76 -10.03 22.01 1.68
N PHE A 77 -11.23 21.44 1.72
CA PHE A 77 -11.66 20.47 0.72
C PHE A 77 -11.79 21.11 -0.67
N PHE A 78 -12.33 22.32 -0.75
CA PHE A 78 -12.39 23.12 -1.96
C PHE A 78 -11.00 23.35 -2.56
N GLU A 79 -10.02 23.76 -1.75
CA GLU A 79 -8.65 24.00 -2.22
C GLU A 79 -8.00 22.74 -2.79
N ILE A 80 -8.25 21.58 -2.19
CA ILE A 80 -7.72 20.30 -2.69
C ILE A 80 -8.41 19.92 -3.99
N ILE A 81 -9.74 19.89 -4.02
CA ILE A 81 -10.54 19.44 -5.17
C ILE A 81 -10.32 20.33 -6.39
N MET A 82 -10.28 21.65 -6.22
CA MET A 82 -10.12 22.59 -7.33
C MET A 82 -8.75 22.55 -8.00
N LYS A 83 -7.74 21.93 -7.36
CA LYS A 83 -6.42 21.68 -7.96
C LYS A 83 -6.38 20.40 -8.80
N GLN A 84 -7.42 19.56 -8.73
CA GLN A 84 -7.44 18.27 -9.41
C GLN A 84 -8.03 18.37 -10.81
N ASN A 85 -7.70 17.38 -11.65
CA ASN A 85 -8.23 17.30 -13.00
C ASN A 85 -9.69 16.80 -12.95
N ILE A 86 -10.57 17.54 -13.60
CA ILE A 86 -11.92 17.06 -13.90
C ILE A 86 -11.79 15.95 -14.96
N ALA A 87 -12.38 14.79 -14.68
CA ALA A 87 -12.40 13.67 -15.60
C ALA A 87 -13.74 13.59 -16.35
N ASP A 88 -13.63 13.49 -17.67
CA ASP A 88 -14.77 13.27 -18.57
C ASP A 88 -15.08 11.76 -18.64
N ILE A 89 -15.58 11.22 -17.54
CA ILE A 89 -16.03 9.83 -17.39
C ILE A 89 -17.23 9.81 -16.43
N ASP A 90 -18.29 9.10 -16.81
CA ASP A 90 -19.43 8.84 -15.93
C ASP A 90 -19.15 7.68 -14.96
N TYR A 91 -19.87 7.65 -13.84
CA TYR A 91 -19.64 6.63 -12.82
C TYR A 91 -19.94 5.20 -13.29
N ASN A 92 -20.92 4.98 -14.15
CA ASN A 92 -21.23 3.64 -14.65
C ASN A 92 -20.06 3.10 -15.50
N THR A 93 -19.51 3.92 -16.38
CA THR A 93 -18.33 3.57 -17.18
C THR A 93 -17.12 3.30 -16.28
N LEU A 94 -16.89 4.17 -15.28
CA LEU A 94 -15.80 4.03 -14.32
C LEU A 94 -15.90 2.73 -13.50
N PHE A 95 -17.06 2.42 -12.93
CA PHE A 95 -17.25 1.21 -12.11
C PHE A 95 -17.07 -0.06 -12.96
N ASN A 96 -17.66 -0.11 -14.15
CA ASN A 96 -17.48 -1.23 -15.09
C ASN A 96 -16.00 -1.44 -15.48
N MET A 97 -15.25 -0.34 -15.67
CA MET A 97 -13.82 -0.42 -15.95
C MET A 97 -13.05 -1.03 -14.77
N LEU A 98 -13.38 -0.63 -13.54
CA LEU A 98 -12.67 -1.07 -12.34
C LEU A 98 -13.02 -2.50 -11.91
N ASP A 99 -14.26 -2.94 -12.14
CA ASP A 99 -14.72 -4.31 -11.87
C ASP A 99 -14.19 -5.35 -12.86
N SER A 100 -13.69 -4.91 -14.02
CA SER A 100 -13.11 -5.80 -15.00
C SER A 100 -11.90 -6.55 -14.43
N LYS A 101 -11.91 -7.89 -14.52
CA LYS A 101 -10.76 -8.73 -14.14
C LYS A 101 -9.51 -8.41 -14.97
N GLU A 102 -9.72 -7.93 -16.19
CA GLU A 102 -8.68 -7.52 -17.14
C GLU A 102 -8.32 -6.03 -17.02
N ASN A 103 -8.79 -5.33 -15.97
CA ASN A 103 -8.50 -3.92 -15.76
C ASN A 103 -6.99 -3.66 -15.72
N THR A 104 -6.50 -2.95 -16.75
CA THR A 104 -5.13 -2.43 -16.84
C THR A 104 -5.10 -0.90 -16.84
N SER A 105 -6.20 -0.24 -16.46
CA SER A 105 -6.31 1.22 -16.45
C SER A 105 -5.37 1.90 -15.44
N TYR A 106 -4.82 1.11 -14.50
CA TYR A 106 -3.99 1.62 -13.41
C TYR A 106 -4.72 2.76 -12.67
N SER A 107 -5.95 2.44 -12.24
CA SER A 107 -6.89 3.35 -11.60
C SER A 107 -7.56 2.74 -10.37
N ALA A 108 -8.03 3.57 -9.45
CA ALA A 108 -8.74 3.18 -8.24
C ALA A 108 -9.82 4.22 -7.89
N LEU A 109 -10.70 3.88 -6.95
CA LEU A 109 -11.64 4.79 -6.32
C LEU A 109 -11.10 5.25 -4.96
N THR A 110 -11.48 6.47 -4.59
CA THR A 110 -11.28 6.99 -3.24
C THR A 110 -12.53 7.74 -2.78
N GLY A 111 -12.93 7.61 -1.52
CA GLY A 111 -14.17 8.22 -1.04
C GLY A 111 -14.36 8.09 0.47
N ILE A 112 -15.47 8.63 0.96
CA ILE A 112 -15.79 8.67 2.40
C ILE A 112 -16.83 7.63 2.83
N VAL A 113 -17.57 7.08 1.88
CA VAL A 113 -18.63 6.11 2.13
C VAL A 113 -18.10 4.68 2.07
N GLU A 114 -18.85 3.71 2.59
CA GLU A 114 -18.48 2.30 2.42
C GLU A 114 -18.49 1.89 0.94
N ASN A 115 -17.59 0.97 0.57
CA ASN A 115 -17.55 0.47 -0.79
C ASN A 115 -18.85 -0.27 -1.12
N LYS A 116 -19.61 0.30 -2.05
CA LYS A 116 -20.82 -0.30 -2.63
C LYS A 116 -20.81 -0.22 -4.16
N PHE A 117 -19.67 0.17 -4.74
CA PHE A 117 -19.56 0.57 -6.14
C PHE A 117 -18.88 -0.47 -7.01
N ILE A 118 -17.88 -1.15 -6.45
CA ILE A 118 -17.05 -2.13 -7.15
C ILE A 118 -16.85 -3.36 -6.27
N ASP A 119 -16.76 -4.54 -6.88
CA ASP A 119 -16.50 -5.82 -6.20
C ASP A 119 -15.01 -5.95 -5.81
N GLN A 120 -14.14 -5.16 -6.43
CA GLN A 120 -12.71 -5.16 -6.16
C GLN A 120 -12.37 -4.25 -4.98
N ASP A 121 -12.57 -4.73 -3.74
CA ASP A 121 -12.30 -3.95 -2.51
C ASP A 121 -10.88 -3.35 -2.46
N GLN A 122 -9.90 -4.01 -3.08
CA GLN A 122 -8.51 -3.53 -3.16
C GLN A 122 -8.36 -2.27 -4.04
N LEU A 123 -9.36 -1.94 -4.87
CA LEU A 123 -9.39 -0.78 -5.73
C LEU A 123 -10.24 0.36 -5.15
N TYR A 124 -10.77 0.24 -3.93
CA TYR A 124 -11.45 1.32 -3.22
C TYR A 124 -10.69 1.69 -1.95
N VAL A 125 -10.30 2.96 -1.82
CA VAL A 125 -9.54 3.46 -0.67
C VAL A 125 -10.36 4.48 0.11
N LYS A 126 -10.71 4.13 1.35
CA LYS A 126 -11.43 5.03 2.28
C LYS A 126 -10.53 5.69 3.32
N ASN A 127 -9.34 5.13 3.55
CA ASN A 127 -8.41 5.63 4.55
C ASN A 127 -6.96 5.47 4.08
N LYS A 128 -6.06 6.28 4.64
CA LYS A 128 -4.65 6.34 4.22
C LYS A 128 -3.87 5.04 4.43
N ASN A 129 -4.29 4.18 5.36
CA ASN A 129 -3.60 2.92 5.64
C ASN A 129 -3.77 1.93 4.47
N CYS A 130 -4.80 2.11 3.64
CA CYS A 130 -5.13 1.24 2.52
C CYS A 130 -4.61 1.75 1.16
N ILE A 131 -3.89 2.88 1.09
CA ILE A 131 -3.39 3.47 -0.17
C ILE A 131 -2.50 2.50 -0.95
N CYS A 132 -1.78 1.61 -0.27
CA CYS A 132 -0.92 0.64 -0.94
C CYS A 132 -1.69 -0.53 -1.60
N PHE A 133 -2.98 -0.72 -1.31
CA PHE A 133 -3.74 -1.88 -1.81
C PHE A 133 -3.98 -1.83 -3.32
N PRO A 134 -4.41 -0.71 -3.93
CA PRO A 134 -4.48 -0.62 -5.38
C PRO A 134 -3.13 -0.85 -6.06
N HIS A 135 -2.05 -0.30 -5.50
CA HIS A 135 -0.70 -0.52 -6.03
C HIS A 135 -0.32 -2.00 -6.04
N ARG A 136 -0.63 -2.74 -4.96
CA ARG A 136 -0.41 -4.19 -4.89
C ARG A 136 -1.28 -4.96 -5.86
N PHE A 137 -2.55 -4.55 -6.04
CA PHE A 137 -3.45 -5.15 -7.01
C PHE A 137 -2.87 -5.08 -8.43
N TYR A 138 -2.29 -3.94 -8.82
CA TYR A 138 -1.64 -3.80 -10.13
C TYR A 138 -0.24 -4.42 -10.15
N LEU A 139 0.49 -4.43 -9.04
CA LEU A 139 1.78 -5.11 -8.93
C LEU A 139 1.62 -6.60 -9.27
N LEU A 140 0.60 -7.28 -8.74
CA LEU A 140 0.27 -8.69 -9.03
C LEU A 140 0.03 -8.97 -10.52
N ARG A 141 -0.22 -7.94 -11.33
CA ARG A 141 -0.42 -8.03 -12.79
C ARG A 141 0.84 -7.73 -13.59
N SER A 142 1.99 -7.58 -12.93
CA SER A 142 3.27 -7.38 -13.60
C SER A 142 3.59 -8.58 -14.48
N ARG A 143 3.82 -8.33 -15.78
CA ARG A 143 4.01 -9.39 -16.77
C ARG A 143 5.45 -9.92 -16.85
N ASN A 144 6.39 -9.17 -16.30
CA ASN A 144 7.80 -9.49 -16.32
C ASN A 144 8.50 -8.88 -15.09
N LEU A 145 9.73 -9.34 -14.87
CA LEU A 145 10.53 -8.97 -13.71
C LEU A 145 10.88 -7.48 -13.67
N ASP A 146 11.09 -6.84 -14.82
CA ASP A 146 11.41 -5.41 -14.87
C ASP A 146 10.22 -4.55 -14.47
N ASP A 147 9.01 -4.91 -14.90
CA ASP A 147 7.77 -4.27 -14.48
C ASP A 147 7.57 -4.38 -12.96
N PHE A 148 7.85 -5.56 -12.40
CA PHE A 148 7.80 -5.78 -10.94
C PHE A 148 8.82 -4.90 -10.20
N LYS A 149 10.09 -4.93 -10.62
CA LYS A 149 11.19 -4.18 -9.98
C LYS A 149 10.96 -2.67 -9.97
N ARG A 150 10.32 -2.13 -11.01
CA ARG A 150 10.01 -0.69 -11.07
C ARG A 150 8.98 -0.24 -10.03
N ASN A 151 8.10 -1.13 -9.58
CA ASN A 151 6.90 -0.74 -8.83
C ASN A 151 6.83 -1.31 -7.40
N TYR A 152 7.51 -2.42 -7.11
CA TYR A 152 7.30 -3.12 -5.83
C TYR A 152 7.60 -2.26 -4.59
N LYS A 153 8.61 -1.38 -4.63
CA LYS A 153 8.99 -0.54 -3.48
C LYS A 153 7.85 0.35 -3.00
N LYS A 154 7.10 0.97 -3.93
CA LYS A 154 5.94 1.84 -3.61
C LYS A 154 4.78 1.06 -2.99
N CYS A 155 4.71 -0.25 -3.24
CA CYS A 155 3.62 -1.11 -2.74
C CYS A 155 3.79 -1.48 -1.26
N PHE A 156 4.96 -1.27 -0.66
CA PHE A 156 5.28 -1.68 0.70
C PHE A 156 5.98 -0.55 1.49
N PRO A 157 5.25 0.52 1.84
CA PRO A 157 5.83 1.75 2.43
C PRO A 157 6.43 1.58 3.84
N LEU A 158 6.11 0.48 4.52
CA LEU A 158 6.64 0.12 5.84
C LEU A 158 7.86 -0.81 5.76
N LEU A 159 8.30 -1.15 4.54
CA LEU A 159 9.50 -1.93 4.26
C LEU A 159 10.59 -1.04 3.66
N ILE A 160 11.82 -1.23 4.13
CA ILE A 160 13.01 -0.62 3.53
C ILE A 160 13.79 -1.69 2.79
N PHE A 161 13.97 -1.49 1.49
CA PHE A 161 14.61 -2.46 0.62
C PHE A 161 16.07 -2.12 0.39
N HIS A 162 16.98 -3.04 0.71
CA HIS A 162 18.39 -2.90 0.39
C HIS A 162 18.60 -2.81 -1.14
N GLU A 163 19.54 -1.99 -1.59
CA GLU A 163 19.84 -1.74 -3.02
C GLU A 163 20.09 -3.02 -3.84
N ARG A 164 20.63 -4.05 -3.18
CA ARG A 164 20.95 -5.33 -3.81
C ARG A 164 19.74 -6.13 -4.29
N ILE A 165 18.53 -5.82 -3.80
CA ILE A 165 17.34 -6.64 -4.02
C ILE A 165 17.01 -6.74 -5.51
N ASP A 166 17.20 -5.67 -6.26
CA ASP A 166 16.97 -5.66 -7.71
C ASP A 166 17.86 -6.69 -8.42
N ARG A 167 19.05 -7.00 -7.89
CA ARG A 167 19.92 -8.08 -8.38
C ARG A 167 19.48 -9.45 -7.90
N THR A 168 19.09 -9.59 -6.63
CA THR A 168 18.76 -10.91 -6.06
C THR A 168 17.43 -11.46 -6.58
N LEU A 169 16.50 -10.57 -6.93
CA LEU A 169 15.24 -10.91 -7.58
C LEU A 169 15.43 -11.59 -8.95
N ASN A 170 16.61 -11.49 -9.58
CA ASN A 170 16.89 -12.16 -10.87
C ASN A 170 16.79 -13.68 -10.82
N VAL A 171 16.77 -14.29 -9.62
CA VAL A 171 16.53 -15.74 -9.52
C VAL A 171 15.13 -16.13 -10.00
N PHE A 172 14.17 -15.20 -9.92
CA PHE A 172 12.80 -15.34 -10.38
C PHE A 172 12.70 -14.95 -11.87
N ASN A 173 13.39 -15.69 -12.73
CA ASN A 173 13.49 -15.41 -14.18
C ASN A 173 12.11 -15.07 -14.78
N ASP A 174 11.10 -15.89 -14.49
CA ASP A 174 9.70 -15.59 -14.74
C ASP A 174 9.01 -15.19 -13.42
N ILE A 175 8.91 -13.89 -13.16
CA ILE A 175 8.27 -13.40 -11.94
C ILE A 175 6.78 -13.75 -11.90
N SER A 176 6.13 -13.97 -13.05
CA SER A 176 4.67 -14.17 -13.08
C SER A 176 4.24 -15.44 -12.35
N GLU A 177 5.10 -16.47 -12.33
CA GLU A 177 4.90 -17.70 -11.55
C GLU A 177 5.16 -17.53 -10.05
N HIS A 178 5.75 -16.41 -9.65
CA HIS A 178 6.23 -16.18 -8.29
C HIS A 178 5.64 -14.95 -7.61
N ILE A 179 4.94 -14.11 -8.37
CA ILE A 179 4.54 -12.78 -7.94
C ILE A 179 3.55 -12.83 -6.77
N GLU A 180 2.58 -13.74 -6.83
CA GLU A 180 1.59 -13.91 -5.77
C GLU A 180 2.27 -14.23 -4.44
N GLU A 181 3.24 -15.15 -4.47
CA GLU A 181 3.92 -15.60 -3.25
C GLU A 181 4.87 -14.54 -2.69
N VAL A 182 5.64 -13.86 -3.55
CA VAL A 182 6.51 -12.75 -3.12
C VAL A 182 5.67 -11.61 -2.54
N VAL A 183 4.60 -11.20 -3.23
CA VAL A 183 3.71 -10.12 -2.78
C VAL A 183 2.99 -10.51 -1.49
N ARG A 184 2.55 -11.76 -1.34
CA ARG A 184 1.93 -12.25 -0.09
C ARG A 184 2.88 -12.09 1.09
N HIS A 185 4.12 -12.54 0.97
CA HIS A 185 5.11 -12.41 2.04
C HIS A 185 5.43 -10.95 2.37
N LEU A 186 5.67 -10.13 1.35
CA LEU A 186 5.95 -8.70 1.54
C LEU A 186 4.75 -7.96 2.13
N SER A 187 3.52 -8.33 1.78
CA SER A 187 2.31 -7.72 2.33
C SER A 187 2.20 -8.02 3.83
N VAL A 188 2.40 -9.27 4.26
CA VAL A 188 2.37 -9.62 5.68
C VAL A 188 3.48 -8.92 6.46
N LEU A 189 4.68 -8.86 5.88
CA LEU A 189 5.79 -8.13 6.51
C LEU A 189 5.52 -6.63 6.61
N ASN A 190 4.89 -6.04 5.59
CA ASN A 190 4.55 -4.62 5.62
C ASN A 190 3.45 -4.33 6.65
N ASP A 191 2.37 -5.11 6.62
CA ASP A 191 1.12 -4.75 7.29
C ASP A 191 1.09 -5.21 8.76
N PHE A 192 1.74 -6.33 9.10
CA PHE A 192 1.57 -6.98 10.40
C PHE A 192 2.86 -7.22 11.18
N ALA A 193 4.04 -7.23 10.54
CA ALA A 193 5.28 -7.64 11.22
C ALA A 193 5.63 -6.80 12.45
N LYS A 194 5.44 -5.48 12.39
CA LYS A 194 5.77 -4.58 13.51
C LYS A 194 4.88 -4.85 14.72
N GLU A 195 3.57 -5.00 14.49
CA GLU A 195 2.60 -5.36 15.53
C GLU A 195 2.94 -6.73 16.13
N LEU A 196 3.14 -7.76 15.30
CA LEU A 196 3.54 -9.09 15.75
C LEU A 196 4.81 -9.05 16.62
N TYR A 197 5.81 -8.25 16.23
CA TYR A 197 7.05 -8.10 16.97
C TYR A 197 6.83 -7.48 18.36
N LEU A 198 6.04 -6.40 18.42
CA LEU A 198 5.73 -5.69 19.66
C LEU A 198 4.89 -6.54 20.62
N GLU A 199 3.82 -7.16 20.12
CA GLU A 199 2.93 -8.01 20.92
C GLU A 199 3.63 -9.25 21.48
N SER A 200 4.60 -9.78 20.73
CA SER A 200 5.40 -10.93 21.16
C SER A 200 6.59 -10.55 22.04
N GLY A 201 6.76 -9.26 22.37
CA GLY A 201 7.90 -8.77 23.15
C GLY A 201 9.26 -9.05 22.51
N GLY A 202 9.32 -9.18 21.17
CA GLY A 202 10.52 -9.56 20.42
C GLY A 202 10.91 -11.04 20.52
N ALA A 203 10.08 -11.90 21.12
CA ALA A 203 10.35 -13.34 21.22
C ALA A 203 10.23 -14.02 19.85
N SER A 204 11.37 -14.39 19.26
CA SER A 204 11.43 -14.89 17.88
C SER A 204 10.57 -16.15 17.63
N ASP A 205 10.56 -17.11 18.57
CA ASP A 205 9.79 -18.34 18.42
C ASP A 205 8.27 -18.08 18.37
N GLU A 206 7.78 -17.13 19.17
CA GLU A 206 6.37 -16.75 19.20
C GLU A 206 5.98 -16.04 17.90
N ILE A 207 6.82 -15.12 17.42
CA ILE A 207 6.59 -14.42 16.16
C ILE A 207 6.55 -15.42 14.99
N TYR A 208 7.48 -16.38 14.92
CA TYR A 208 7.49 -17.39 13.86
C TYR A 208 6.27 -18.30 13.94
N ARG A 209 5.84 -18.67 15.15
CA ARG A 209 4.63 -19.45 15.36
C ARG A 209 3.40 -18.71 14.82
N ARG A 210 3.26 -17.42 15.13
CA ARG A 210 2.15 -16.57 14.68
C ARG A 210 2.18 -16.35 13.17
N LEU A 211 3.33 -16.04 12.58
CA LEU A 211 3.50 -15.95 11.13
C LEU A 211 3.01 -17.23 10.41
N LYS A 212 3.33 -18.39 10.97
CA LYS A 212 2.88 -19.68 10.43
C LYS A 212 1.38 -19.89 10.62
N SER A 213 0.84 -19.67 11.82
CA SER A 213 -0.56 -19.99 12.13
C SER A 213 -1.57 -18.99 11.55
N GLU A 214 -1.23 -17.71 11.54
CA GLU A 214 -2.15 -16.62 11.14
C GLU A 214 -2.04 -16.33 9.64
N TYR A 215 -0.84 -16.44 9.07
CA TYR A 215 -0.57 -16.01 7.69
C TYR A 215 -0.02 -17.09 6.78
N SER A 216 0.15 -18.33 7.28
CA SER A 216 0.80 -19.42 6.53
C SER A 216 2.18 -19.02 5.97
N ILE A 217 2.95 -18.25 6.75
CA ILE A 217 4.33 -17.87 6.43
C ILE A 217 5.28 -18.67 7.30
N ILE A 218 6.13 -19.47 6.66
CA ILE A 218 7.15 -20.24 7.35
C ILE A 218 8.38 -19.34 7.49
N SER A 219 8.71 -19.01 8.73
CA SER A 219 9.89 -18.23 9.07
C SER A 219 10.79 -18.99 10.03
N SER A 220 12.09 -18.76 9.87
CA SER A 220 13.09 -19.31 10.77
C SER A 220 14.23 -18.32 10.95
N GLY A 221 14.83 -18.38 12.13
CA GLY A 221 16.11 -17.72 12.38
C GLY A 221 17.25 -18.44 11.67
N ARG A 222 18.46 -18.13 12.13
CA ARG A 222 19.71 -18.74 11.65
C ARG A 222 19.72 -20.27 11.84
N GLY A 223 20.12 -20.99 10.81
CA GLY A 223 20.44 -22.41 10.91
C GLY A 223 21.70 -22.65 11.75
N SER A 224 21.80 -23.79 12.42
CA SER A 224 22.95 -24.14 13.29
C SER A 224 24.31 -24.09 12.58
N ASN A 225 24.33 -24.28 11.25
CA ASN A 225 25.55 -24.30 10.43
C ASN A 225 25.91 -22.95 9.77
N GLU A 226 25.14 -21.88 10.00
CA GLU A 226 25.37 -20.59 9.34
C GLU A 226 26.28 -19.67 10.18
N SER A 227 27.32 -19.11 9.54
CA SER A 227 28.26 -18.20 10.21
C SER A 227 27.58 -16.91 10.68
N LEU A 228 28.01 -16.40 11.85
CA LEU A 228 27.63 -15.08 12.35
C LEU A 228 28.11 -13.93 11.45
N SER A 229 29.06 -14.15 10.53
CA SER A 229 29.46 -13.10 9.58
C SER A 229 28.53 -12.98 8.36
N LYS A 230 27.55 -13.89 8.20
CA LYS A 230 26.61 -13.88 7.08
C LYS A 230 25.42 -12.94 7.33
N PHE A 231 24.73 -12.57 6.25
CA PHE A 231 23.50 -11.77 6.23
C PHE A 231 23.65 -10.30 6.65
N LEU A 232 24.83 -9.72 6.51
CA LEU A 232 25.07 -8.31 6.83
C LEU A 232 24.72 -7.42 5.61
N CYS A 233 24.02 -6.33 5.89
CA CYS A 233 23.58 -5.32 4.94
C CYS A 233 23.89 -3.94 5.49
N ASN A 234 24.22 -2.99 4.63
CA ASN A 234 24.38 -1.61 5.05
C ASN A 234 23.12 -0.83 4.69
N PHE A 235 22.50 -0.21 5.69
CA PHE A 235 21.37 0.70 5.50
C PHE A 235 21.78 2.10 5.95
N SER A 236 21.28 3.13 5.29
CA SER A 236 21.46 4.50 5.75
C SER A 236 20.61 4.73 7.00
N ASN A 237 21.20 5.30 8.04
CA ASN A 237 20.48 5.76 9.22
C ASN A 237 19.95 7.19 9.02
N MET A 238 19.25 7.74 10.03
CA MET A 238 18.71 9.11 10.00
C MET A 238 19.77 10.22 9.89
N ASP A 239 21.03 9.92 10.22
CA ASP A 239 22.17 10.82 10.11
C ASP A 239 22.88 10.71 8.74
N ASN A 240 22.32 9.94 7.80
CA ASN A 240 22.92 9.58 6.51
C ASN A 240 24.23 8.78 6.61
N GLU A 241 24.46 8.08 7.72
CA GLU A 241 25.59 7.17 7.90
C GLU A 241 25.16 5.72 7.63
N PHE A 242 26.09 4.92 7.10
CA PHE A 242 25.83 3.50 6.89
C PHE A 242 25.93 2.71 8.20
N GLU A 243 24.84 2.05 8.56
CA GLU A 243 24.76 1.15 9.68
C GLU A 243 24.67 -0.31 9.18
N GLU A 244 25.58 -1.15 9.68
CA GLU A 244 25.58 -2.57 9.36
C GLU A 244 24.51 -3.31 10.17
N VAL A 245 23.58 -3.94 9.45
CA VAL A 245 22.45 -4.66 10.01
C VAL A 245 22.44 -6.10 9.53
N ARG A 246 22.21 -7.02 10.48
CA ARG A 246 21.95 -8.43 10.19
C ARG A 246 20.51 -8.63 9.75
N CYS A 247 20.31 -9.06 8.51
CA CYS A 247 19.03 -9.48 7.96
C CYS A 247 18.79 -10.97 8.23
N ASN A 248 18.52 -11.29 9.49
CA ASN A 248 18.07 -12.60 9.95
C ASN A 248 17.02 -12.31 11.03
N PRO A 249 15.77 -12.78 10.89
CA PRO A 249 15.33 -14.02 10.23
C PRO A 249 15.11 -13.98 8.72
N HIS A 250 14.66 -15.11 8.19
CA HIS A 250 14.12 -15.23 6.84
C HIS A 250 12.79 -15.97 6.81
N SER A 251 11.94 -15.61 5.85
CA SER A 251 10.78 -16.42 5.47
C SER A 251 11.11 -17.28 4.25
N LYS A 252 10.47 -18.45 4.13
CA LYS A 252 10.59 -19.38 3.00
C LYS A 252 9.33 -19.29 2.14
N LEU A 253 9.51 -19.10 0.84
CA LEU A 253 8.39 -19.01 -0.11
C LEU A 253 7.84 -20.41 -0.42
N TYR A 254 6.54 -20.57 -0.63
CA TYR A 254 5.80 -21.80 -0.97
C TYR A 254 5.77 -22.87 0.13
N THR A 255 6.93 -23.38 0.53
CA THR A 255 7.05 -24.54 1.44
C THR A 255 8.28 -24.43 2.34
N GLU A 256 8.35 -25.29 3.36
CA GLU A 256 9.49 -25.33 4.28
C GLU A 256 10.81 -25.79 3.64
N TYR A 257 10.75 -26.43 2.47
CA TYR A 257 11.89 -26.94 1.72
C TYR A 257 12.25 -26.07 0.52
N SER A 258 11.60 -24.92 0.37
CA SER A 258 11.90 -24.01 -0.72
C SER A 258 13.27 -23.38 -0.59
N GLU A 259 13.93 -23.26 -1.72
CA GLU A 259 15.20 -22.56 -1.90
C GLU A 259 15.01 -21.04 -1.92
N TYR A 260 13.77 -20.56 -2.09
CA TYR A 260 13.47 -19.13 -2.19
C TYR A 260 13.08 -18.54 -0.84
N ARG A 261 13.67 -17.38 -0.52
CA ARG A 261 13.59 -16.73 0.78
C ARG A 261 13.51 -15.22 0.68
N ILE A 262 12.91 -14.63 1.72
CA ILE A 262 13.01 -13.20 2.03
C ILE A 262 13.73 -13.06 3.36
N TYR A 263 14.94 -12.48 3.33
CA TYR A 263 15.75 -12.18 4.52
C TYR A 263 15.50 -10.76 4.97
N PHE A 264 15.25 -10.59 6.27
CA PHE A 264 14.88 -9.29 6.82
C PHE A 264 15.37 -9.10 8.26
N ASN A 265 15.31 -7.86 8.72
CA ASN A 265 15.52 -7.44 10.09
C ASN A 265 14.26 -6.76 10.61
N TRP A 266 13.94 -6.94 11.89
CA TRP A 266 12.75 -6.36 12.55
C TRP A 266 12.78 -4.84 12.68
N GLY A 267 13.81 -4.18 12.18
CA GLY A 267 13.97 -2.73 12.20
C GLY A 267 14.91 -2.27 13.30
N ARG A 268 15.45 -1.07 13.12
CA ARG A 268 16.20 -0.34 14.14
C ARG A 268 15.64 1.07 14.22
N GLU A 269 15.41 1.57 15.42
CA GLU A 269 14.85 2.92 15.62
C GLU A 269 15.65 4.00 14.86
N ARG A 270 16.98 3.84 14.79
CA ARG A 270 17.88 4.78 14.10
C ARG A 270 17.78 4.75 12.56
N ILE A 271 17.09 3.77 11.99
CA ILE A 271 16.92 3.56 10.55
C ILE A 271 15.43 3.65 10.25
N GLU A 272 15.01 4.74 9.59
CA GLU A 272 13.65 4.89 9.07
C GLU A 272 12.55 4.62 10.13
N ASN A 273 12.76 5.07 11.37
CA ASN A 273 11.82 4.93 12.50
C ASN A 273 11.41 3.47 12.79
N GLY A 274 12.37 2.55 12.69
CA GLY A 274 12.15 1.13 13.02
C GLY A 274 11.26 0.41 12.01
N LYS A 275 11.25 0.83 10.75
CA LYS A 275 10.66 0.05 9.65
C LYS A 275 11.41 -1.27 9.46
N ILE A 276 10.71 -2.28 8.94
CA ILE A 276 11.30 -3.59 8.65
C ILE A 276 12.31 -3.44 7.50
N LEU A 277 13.50 -3.99 7.67
CA LEU A 277 14.57 -3.87 6.68
C LEU A 277 14.68 -5.18 5.90
N ILE A 278 14.46 -5.14 4.59
CA ILE A 278 14.60 -6.28 3.69
C ILE A 278 16.01 -6.28 3.10
N GLY A 279 16.79 -7.32 3.38
CA GLY A 279 18.16 -7.45 2.89
C GLY A 279 18.26 -8.22 1.57
N HIS A 280 17.39 -9.20 1.35
CA HIS A 280 17.46 -10.09 0.20
C HIS A 280 16.10 -10.73 -0.09
N ILE A 281 15.77 -10.83 -1.38
CA ILE A 281 14.66 -11.61 -1.90
C ILE A 281 15.23 -12.45 -3.04
N GLY A 282 15.20 -13.77 -2.90
CA GLY A 282 15.86 -14.64 -3.88
C GLY A 282 16.13 -16.03 -3.31
N GLY A 283 17.22 -16.66 -3.76
CA GLY A 283 17.64 -17.98 -3.27
C GLY A 283 18.18 -17.96 -1.84
N HIS A 284 18.98 -18.97 -1.48
CA HIS A 284 19.81 -18.88 -0.29
C HIS A 284 20.75 -17.68 -0.36
N TRP A 285 20.96 -17.02 0.78
CA TRP A 285 22.02 -16.03 0.91
C TRP A 285 23.37 -16.73 1.02
N GLU A 286 24.16 -16.66 -0.05
CA GLU A 286 25.52 -17.19 -0.10
C GLU A 286 26.54 -16.30 0.61
#